data_AF-A0AAU1ZEG9-F1
#
_entry.id   AF-A0AAU1ZEG9-F1
#
_cell.length_a   1.000
_cell.length_b   1.000
_cell.length_c   1.000
_cell.angle_alpha   90.00
_cell.angle_beta   90.00
_cell.angle_gamma   90.00
#
_symmetry.space_group_name_H-M   'P 1'
#
loop_
_entity.id
_entity.type
_entity.pdbx_description
1 polymer ?
#
loop_
_entity_poly.entity_id
_entity_poly.type
_entity_poly.pdbx_seq_one_letter_code
_entity_poly.pdbx_strand_id
1 'polypeptide(L)'
;MATSNRLLRYAESRKNLTGSAAGLAGLALTLTGAAGSLWPLVVVGLYGAGALIAPPERPDTPDFPDAGEQLDALRADFTKLRAYLAEVELPPATRERLTELDTLVEALLEPGWVSDPEHLHVLARAVRQDVPEAVDTFVRTRWWSRFTPGAEPPESHLERQLAALHEEAAAIAAALREAEAIRQEIHTRYVEGRGN
;
A
#
# COMPACT_ATOMS: atom_id res chain seq x y z
N MET A 1 -20.34 24.83 -8.64
CA MET A 1 -19.37 23.71 -8.79
C MET A 1 -20.00 22.33 -8.61
N ALA A 2 -20.89 22.10 -7.63
CA ALA A 2 -21.55 20.79 -7.45
C ALA A 2 -22.50 20.34 -8.59
N THR A 3 -23.15 21.28 -9.29
CA THR A 3 -24.04 21.00 -10.43
C THR A 3 -23.29 20.55 -11.67
N SER A 4 -22.16 21.20 -11.98
CA SER A 4 -21.28 20.83 -13.11
C SER A 4 -20.76 19.40 -12.99
N ASN A 5 -20.39 18.97 -11.77
CA ASN A 5 -19.91 17.61 -11.53
C ASN A 5 -21.02 16.55 -11.76
N ARG A 6 -22.26 16.83 -11.34
CA ARG A 6 -23.40 15.92 -11.60
C ARG A 6 -23.75 15.82 -13.10
N LEU A 7 -23.65 16.92 -13.83
CA LEU A 7 -23.91 16.95 -15.27
C LEU A 7 -22.81 16.22 -16.06
N LEU A 8 -21.54 16.44 -15.72
CA LEU A 8 -20.40 15.70 -16.29
C LEU A 8 -20.53 14.20 -16.04
N ARG A 9 -20.82 13.82 -14.79
CA ARG A 9 -21.05 12.42 -14.42
C ARG A 9 -22.23 11.78 -15.18
N TYR A 10 -23.31 12.53 -15.41
CA TYR A 10 -24.41 12.03 -16.23
C TYR A 10 -24.01 11.92 -17.71
N ALA A 11 -23.24 12.88 -18.23
CA ALA A 11 -22.78 12.85 -19.61
C ALA A 11 -21.91 11.61 -19.90
N GLU A 12 -21.06 11.22 -18.94
CA GLU A 12 -20.21 10.04 -18.99
C GLU A 12 -20.94 8.73 -18.59
N SER A 13 -22.19 8.83 -18.12
CA SER A 13 -22.98 7.68 -17.72
C SER A 13 -23.23 6.73 -18.89
N ARG A 14 -23.17 5.43 -18.60
CA ARG A 14 -23.60 4.38 -19.55
C ARG A 14 -25.02 4.61 -20.07
N LYS A 15 -25.91 5.19 -19.25
CA LYS A 15 -27.28 5.55 -19.66
C LYS A 15 -27.30 6.62 -20.73
N ASN A 16 -26.51 7.68 -20.55
CA ASN A 16 -26.42 8.76 -21.54
C ASN A 16 -25.72 8.28 -22.82
N LEU A 17 -24.68 7.43 -22.72
CA LEU A 17 -23.97 6.89 -23.87
C LEU A 17 -24.86 5.96 -24.72
N THR A 18 -25.54 4.99 -24.10
CA THR A 18 -26.46 4.10 -24.82
C THR A 18 -27.68 4.84 -25.35
N GLY A 19 -28.23 5.79 -24.58
CA GLY A 19 -29.29 6.67 -25.05
C GLY A 19 -28.84 7.51 -26.25
N SER A 20 -27.66 8.11 -26.20
CA SER A 20 -27.12 8.91 -27.30
C SER A 20 -26.90 8.07 -28.55
N ALA A 21 -26.34 6.86 -28.42
CA ALA A 21 -26.16 5.95 -29.55
C ALA A 21 -27.51 5.54 -30.20
N ALA A 22 -28.52 5.22 -29.39
CA ALA A 22 -29.86 4.91 -29.89
C ALA A 22 -30.55 6.13 -30.51
N GLY A 23 -30.41 7.31 -29.91
CA GLY A 23 -30.91 8.57 -30.46
C GLY A 23 -30.28 8.92 -31.80
N LEU A 24 -28.97 8.67 -31.97
CA LEU A 24 -28.26 8.83 -33.25
C LEU A 24 -28.77 7.85 -34.32
N ALA A 25 -29.08 6.60 -33.94
CA ALA A 25 -29.74 5.67 -34.85
C ALA A 25 -31.13 6.19 -35.25
N GLY A 26 -31.86 6.81 -34.31
CA GLY A 26 -33.09 7.54 -34.59
C GLY A 26 -32.89 8.63 -35.63
N LEU A 27 -31.83 9.44 -35.50
CA LEU A 27 -31.48 10.50 -36.46
C LEU A 27 -31.14 9.94 -37.85
N ALA A 28 -30.44 8.81 -37.92
CA ALA A 28 -30.16 8.14 -39.19
C ALA A 28 -31.47 7.71 -39.90
N LEU A 29 -32.48 7.25 -39.17
CA LEU A 29 -33.81 6.92 -39.71
C LEU A 29 -34.57 8.15 -40.23
N THR A 30 -34.30 9.34 -39.68
CA THR A 30 -34.91 10.59 -40.18
C THR A 30 -34.30 10.97 -41.53
N LEU A 31 -32.98 10.79 -41.67
CA LEU A 31 -32.25 11.12 -42.91
C LEU A 31 -32.64 10.21 -44.08
N THR A 32 -33.09 8.98 -43.82
CA THR A 32 -33.62 8.07 -44.86
C THR A 32 -35.09 8.34 -45.21
N GLY A 33 -35.72 9.33 -44.56
CA GLY A 33 -37.14 9.67 -44.75
C GLY A 33 -38.11 8.73 -44.03
N ALA A 34 -37.62 7.67 -43.36
CA ALA A 34 -38.45 6.66 -42.70
C ALA A 34 -39.23 7.21 -41.49
N ALA A 35 -38.72 8.24 -40.82
CA ALA A 35 -39.34 8.82 -39.62
C ALA A 35 -40.42 9.90 -39.91
N GLY A 36 -40.47 10.44 -41.13
CA GLY A 36 -41.44 11.47 -41.52
C GLY A 36 -41.44 12.73 -40.63
N SER A 37 -42.61 13.36 -40.46
CA SER A 37 -42.77 14.57 -39.61
C SER A 37 -42.66 14.29 -38.11
N LEU A 38 -42.76 13.02 -37.68
CA LEU A 38 -42.66 12.59 -36.28
C LEU A 38 -41.21 12.31 -35.85
N TRP A 39 -40.24 12.67 -36.69
CA TRP A 39 -38.82 12.45 -36.44
C TRP A 39 -38.31 12.89 -35.06
N PRO A 40 -38.76 14.03 -34.45
CA PRO A 40 -38.28 14.39 -33.12
C PRO A 40 -38.71 13.38 -32.06
N LEU A 41 -39.92 12.82 -32.22
CA LEU A 41 -40.47 11.83 -31.30
C LEU A 41 -39.72 10.49 -31.39
N VAL A 42 -39.30 10.10 -32.60
CA VAL A 42 -38.50 8.90 -32.85
C VAL A 42 -37.12 9.02 -32.19
N VAL A 43 -36.45 10.16 -32.36
CA VAL A 43 -35.12 10.40 -31.75
C VAL A 43 -35.20 10.39 -30.22
N VAL A 44 -36.15 11.13 -29.65
CA VAL A 44 -36.34 11.19 -28.18
C VAL A 44 -36.74 9.82 -27.63
N GLY A 45 -37.63 9.10 -28.31
CA GLY A 45 -38.08 7.76 -27.93
C GLY A 45 -36.95 6.74 -27.92
N LEU A 46 -36.11 6.74 -28.97
CA LEU A 46 -34.96 5.85 -29.06
C LEU A 46 -33.88 6.22 -28.04
N TYR A 47 -33.64 7.50 -27.79
CA TYR A 47 -32.76 7.92 -26.71
C TYR A 47 -33.24 7.41 -25.35
N GLY A 48 -34.53 7.61 -25.03
CA GLY A 48 -35.13 7.14 -23.79
C GLY A 48 -35.06 5.62 -23.65
N ALA A 49 -35.38 4.88 -24.72
CA ALA A 49 -35.29 3.42 -24.74
C ALA A 49 -33.85 2.93 -24.54
N GLY A 50 -32.88 3.54 -25.24
CA GLY A 50 -31.47 3.23 -25.08
C GLY A 50 -30.96 3.51 -23.66
N ALA A 51 -31.36 4.64 -23.07
CA ALA A 51 -30.98 4.99 -21.70
C ALA A 51 -31.58 4.05 -20.63
N LEU A 52 -32.77 3.49 -20.88
CA LEU A 52 -33.43 2.54 -19.97
C LEU A 52 -32.88 1.12 -20.08
N ILE A 53 -32.48 0.69 -21.27
CA ILE A 53 -31.87 -0.62 -21.52
C ILE A 53 -30.39 -0.64 -21.10
N ALA A 54 -29.76 0.54 -21.00
CA ALA A 54 -28.36 0.68 -20.64
C ALA A 54 -27.99 -0.13 -19.40
N PRO A 55 -26.84 -0.83 -19.41
CA PRO A 55 -26.37 -1.57 -18.25
C PRO A 55 -26.33 -0.69 -17.00
N PRO A 56 -26.79 -1.18 -15.84
CA PRO A 56 -26.75 -0.40 -14.61
C PRO A 56 -25.30 -0.02 -14.28
N GLU A 57 -25.14 1.21 -13.79
CA GLU A 57 -23.87 1.63 -13.19
C GLU A 57 -23.60 0.73 -11.99
N ARG A 58 -22.40 0.14 -11.98
CA ARG A 58 -21.92 -0.60 -10.81
C ARG A 58 -21.09 0.39 -9.99
N PRO A 59 -21.21 0.39 -8.65
CA PRO A 59 -20.26 1.12 -7.83
C PRO A 59 -18.86 0.59 -8.13
N ASP A 60 -17.88 1.49 -8.14
CA ASP A 60 -16.49 1.10 -8.31
C ASP A 60 -16.09 0.14 -7.19
N THR A 61 -15.27 -0.84 -7.53
CA THR A 61 -14.66 -1.71 -6.53
C THR A 61 -13.82 -0.85 -5.58
N PRO A 62 -13.89 -1.07 -4.25
CA PRO A 62 -13.02 -0.38 -3.31
C PRO A 62 -11.56 -0.58 -3.71
N ASP A 63 -10.80 0.52 -3.70
CA ASP A 63 -9.37 0.50 -3.98
C ASP A 63 -8.62 0.09 -2.71
N PHE A 64 -7.90 -1.01 -2.78
CA PHE A 64 -7.07 -1.52 -1.69
C PHE A 64 -5.61 -1.43 -2.13
N PRO A 65 -4.71 -0.89 -1.30
CA PRO A 65 -3.35 -0.65 -1.70
C PRO A 65 -2.65 -1.95 -2.07
N ASP A 66 -1.97 -1.95 -3.21
CA ASP A 66 -1.18 -3.10 -3.63
C ASP A 66 0.09 -3.28 -2.78
N ALA A 67 0.81 -4.38 -2.97
CA ALA A 67 2.00 -4.68 -2.17
C ALA A 67 3.11 -3.62 -2.34
N GLY A 68 3.19 -2.98 -3.51
CA GLY A 68 4.16 -1.91 -3.79
C GLY A 68 3.80 -0.64 -3.04
N GLU A 69 2.53 -0.23 -3.08
CA GLU A 69 2.02 0.92 -2.34
C GLU A 69 2.17 0.75 -0.82
N GLN A 70 1.93 -0.46 -0.30
CA GLN A 70 2.15 -0.77 1.12
C GLN A 70 3.62 -0.67 1.51
N LEU A 71 4.53 -1.13 0.65
CA LEU A 71 5.97 -1.06 0.87
C LEU A 71 6.47 0.40 0.81
N ASP A 72 5.99 1.20 -0.14
CA ASP A 72 6.31 2.63 -0.23
C ASP A 72 5.80 3.42 0.97
N ALA A 73 4.56 3.12 1.43
CA ALA A 73 4.02 3.70 2.65
C ALA A 73 4.88 3.33 3.87
N LEU A 74 5.34 2.08 3.96
CA LEU A 74 6.19 1.64 5.05
C LEU A 74 7.58 2.31 5.01
N ARG A 75 8.19 2.50 3.84
CA ARG A 75 9.44 3.27 3.69
C ARG A 75 9.28 4.72 4.15
N ALA A 76 8.16 5.35 3.80
CA ALA A 76 7.85 6.69 4.25
C ALA A 76 7.70 6.75 5.79
N ASP A 77 7.04 5.76 6.39
CA ASP A 77 6.91 5.68 7.85
C ASP A 77 8.25 5.40 8.54
N PHE A 78 9.09 4.54 7.97
CA PHE A 78 10.44 4.29 8.46
C PHE A 78 11.32 5.55 8.41
N THR A 79 11.18 6.37 7.36
CA THR A 79 11.84 7.68 7.28
C THR A 79 11.40 8.62 8.40
N LYS A 80 10.10 8.66 8.72
CA LYS A 80 9.57 9.44 9.85
C LYS A 80 10.10 8.91 11.19
N LEU A 81 10.16 7.59 11.35
CA LEU A 81 10.69 6.96 12.55
C LEU A 81 12.15 7.37 12.77
N ARG A 82 13.00 7.26 11.75
CA ARG A 82 14.42 7.67 11.85
C ARG A 82 14.57 9.14 12.23
N ALA A 83 13.74 10.01 11.65
CA ALA A 83 13.74 11.43 12.01
C ALA A 83 13.36 11.65 13.48
N TYR A 84 12.34 10.94 13.99
CA TYR A 84 11.99 10.96 15.41
C TYR A 84 13.13 10.47 16.30
N LEU A 85 13.74 9.32 15.97
CA LEU A 85 14.80 8.72 16.78
C LEU A 85 16.08 9.56 16.82
N ALA A 86 16.35 10.35 15.77
CA ALA A 86 17.47 11.28 15.74
C ALA A 86 17.33 12.41 16.78
N GLU A 87 16.11 12.82 17.10
CA GLU A 87 15.81 13.84 18.12
C GLU A 87 15.85 13.27 19.55
N VAL A 88 15.79 11.94 19.70
CA VAL A 88 15.79 11.30 21.02
C VAL A 88 17.22 11.12 21.55
N GLU A 89 17.43 11.59 22.77
CA GLU A 89 18.70 11.44 23.46
C GLU A 89 18.84 10.03 24.06
N LEU A 90 19.48 9.15 23.30
CA LEU A 90 19.80 7.77 23.69
C LEU A 90 21.24 7.63 24.20
N PRO A 91 21.51 6.67 25.12
CA PRO A 91 22.87 6.26 25.46
C PRO A 91 23.64 5.76 24.23
N PRO A 92 24.98 5.89 24.19
CA PRO A 92 25.79 5.46 23.04
C PRO A 92 25.57 4.00 22.63
N ALA A 93 25.60 3.07 23.58
CA ALA A 93 25.41 1.63 23.31
C ALA A 93 24.04 1.33 22.69
N THR A 94 22.99 1.96 23.20
CA THR A 94 21.64 1.85 22.64
C THR A 94 21.56 2.43 21.22
N ARG A 95 22.22 3.56 20.97
CA ARG A 95 22.25 4.19 19.65
C ARG A 95 22.97 3.31 18.62
N GLU A 96 24.03 2.62 19.01
CA GLU A 96 24.73 1.65 18.15
C GLU A 96 23.80 0.50 17.77
N ARG A 97 23.11 -0.12 18.73
CA ARG A 97 22.13 -1.19 18.46
C ARG A 97 20.97 -0.74 17.58
N LEU A 98 20.49 0.47 17.79
CA LEU A 98 19.44 1.04 16.95
C LEU A 98 19.95 1.25 15.50
N THR A 99 21.20 1.69 15.34
CA THR A 99 21.80 1.86 14.00
C THR A 99 21.95 0.53 13.27
N GLU A 100 22.29 -0.55 13.98
CA GLU A 100 22.34 -1.91 13.42
C GLU A 100 20.94 -2.37 12.96
N LEU A 101 19.91 -2.14 13.77
CA LEU A 101 18.52 -2.42 13.42
C LEU A 101 18.07 -1.59 12.20
N ASP A 102 18.35 -0.28 12.21
CA ASP A 102 17.98 0.63 11.11
C ASP A 102 18.60 0.17 9.79
N THR A 103 19.88 -0.19 9.81
CA THR A 103 20.60 -0.67 8.61
C THR A 103 19.96 -1.94 8.06
N LEU A 104 19.58 -2.87 8.94
CA LEU A 104 18.94 -4.12 8.56
C LEU A 104 17.53 -3.90 8.00
N VAL A 105 16.73 -3.06 8.65
CA VAL A 105 15.37 -2.71 8.18
C VAL A 105 15.43 -1.96 6.87
N GLU A 106 16.38 -1.03 6.69
CA GLU A 106 16.60 -0.30 5.43
C GLU A 106 16.87 -1.27 4.27
N ALA A 107 17.77 -2.24 4.48
CA ALA A 107 18.07 -3.27 3.48
C ALA A 107 16.85 -4.16 3.16
N LEU A 108 16.07 -4.55 4.17
CA LEU A 108 14.86 -5.36 3.97
C LEU A 108 13.76 -4.61 3.20
N LEU A 109 13.69 -3.28 3.36
CA LEU A 109 12.71 -2.45 2.67
C LEU A 109 13.12 -2.10 1.23
N GLU A 110 14.31 -2.47 0.76
CA GLU A 110 14.69 -2.29 -0.64
C GLU A 110 13.72 -3.01 -1.59
N PRO A 111 13.39 -2.44 -2.76
CA PRO A 111 12.47 -3.06 -3.71
C PRO A 111 12.94 -4.47 -4.10
N GLY A 112 12.03 -5.45 -4.03
CA GLY A 112 12.28 -6.82 -4.51
C GLY A 112 12.80 -7.80 -3.45
N TRP A 113 13.13 -7.34 -2.24
CA TRP A 113 13.51 -8.24 -1.14
C TRP A 113 12.30 -8.80 -0.42
N VAL A 114 11.55 -7.96 0.29
CA VAL A 114 10.34 -8.39 1.01
C VAL A 114 9.14 -8.27 0.08
N SER A 115 8.53 -9.41 -0.25
CA SER A 115 7.29 -9.49 -1.05
C SER A 115 6.17 -10.25 -0.35
N ASP A 116 6.51 -10.96 0.74
CA ASP A 116 5.56 -11.73 1.53
C ASP A 116 4.79 -10.82 2.50
N PRO A 117 3.44 -10.82 2.48
CA PRO A 117 2.62 -10.03 3.38
C PRO A 117 2.92 -10.26 4.87
N GLU A 118 3.31 -11.47 5.27
CA GLU A 118 3.64 -11.77 6.67
C GLU A 118 4.87 -11.00 7.13
N HIS A 119 5.96 -11.08 6.36
CA HIS A 119 7.19 -10.33 6.64
C HIS A 119 6.96 -8.80 6.59
N LEU A 120 6.14 -8.30 5.65
CA LEU A 120 5.75 -6.88 5.61
C LEU A 120 4.99 -6.48 6.86
N HIS A 121 4.08 -7.32 7.35
CA HIS A 121 3.32 -7.04 8.57
C HIS A 121 4.22 -6.96 9.80
N VAL A 122 5.18 -7.87 9.94
CA VAL A 122 6.15 -7.86 11.04
C VAL A 122 6.99 -6.58 11.02
N LEU A 123 7.53 -6.21 9.85
CA LEU A 123 8.29 -4.95 9.71
C LEU A 123 7.43 -3.71 9.96
N ALA A 124 6.18 -3.71 9.49
CA ALA A 124 5.24 -2.63 9.75
C ALA A 124 4.93 -2.47 11.24
N ARG A 125 4.76 -3.58 11.98
CA ARG A 125 4.57 -3.59 13.43
C ARG A 125 5.80 -3.04 14.15
N ALA A 126 6.99 -3.49 13.77
CA ALA A 126 8.25 -3.02 14.36
C ALA A 126 8.43 -1.50 14.16
N VAL A 127 8.22 -1.00 12.95
CA VAL A 127 8.40 0.42 12.59
C VAL A 127 7.33 1.32 13.20
N ARG A 128 6.06 0.91 13.17
CA ARG A 128 4.95 1.78 13.58
C ARG A 128 4.63 1.71 15.07
N GLN A 129 5.04 0.62 15.74
CA GLN A 129 4.64 0.37 17.12
C GLN A 129 5.83 -0.02 18.00
N ASP A 130 6.50 -1.13 17.75
CA ASP A 130 7.41 -1.72 18.75
C ASP A 130 8.62 -0.82 19.05
N VAL A 131 9.27 -0.26 18.02
CA VAL A 131 10.41 0.66 18.21
C VAL A 131 9.95 1.97 18.87
N PRO A 132 8.91 2.68 18.37
CA PRO A 132 8.37 3.85 19.05
C PRO A 132 8.02 3.61 20.52
N GLU A 133 7.36 2.49 20.83
CA GLU A 133 6.89 2.15 22.17
C GLU A 133 8.05 1.84 23.12
N ALA A 134 9.06 1.08 22.66
CA ALA A 134 10.27 0.80 23.42
C ALA A 134 11.01 2.10 23.80
N VAL A 135 11.16 3.01 22.83
CA VAL A 135 11.86 4.28 23.02
C VAL A 135 11.05 5.25 23.90
N ASP A 136 9.73 5.37 23.69
CA ASP A 136 8.87 6.20 24.56
C ASP A 136 8.92 5.71 26.01
N THR A 137 8.81 4.39 26.21
CA THR A 137 8.88 3.77 27.53
C THR A 137 10.21 4.06 28.21
N PHE A 138 11.32 3.95 27.47
CA PHE A 138 12.65 4.33 27.97
C PHE A 138 12.71 5.81 28.38
N VAL A 139 12.31 6.73 27.49
CA VAL A 139 12.35 8.18 27.75
C VAL A 139 11.50 8.54 28.96
N ARG A 140 10.32 7.94 29.10
CA ARG A 140 9.43 8.15 30.26
C ARG A 140 10.05 7.62 31.55
N THR A 141 10.67 6.45 31.49
CA THR A 141 11.18 5.73 32.68
C THR A 141 12.53 6.27 33.15
N ARG A 142 13.42 6.72 32.24
CA ARG A 142 14.76 7.26 32.59
C ARG A 142 14.68 8.44 33.54
N TRP A 143 13.62 9.25 33.43
CA TRP A 143 13.39 10.36 34.35
C TRP A 143 12.99 9.90 35.76
N TRP A 144 12.32 8.76 35.90
CA TRP A 144 11.88 8.26 37.20
C TRP A 144 12.93 7.38 37.89
N SER A 145 13.72 6.62 37.12
CA SER A 145 14.74 5.70 37.65
C SER A 145 15.80 6.41 38.50
N ARG A 146 16.16 7.64 38.12
CA ARG A 146 17.05 8.53 38.90
C ARG A 146 16.54 8.92 40.29
N PHE A 147 15.27 8.67 40.61
CA PHE A 147 14.69 8.87 41.94
C PHE A 147 14.40 7.56 42.68
N THR A 148 14.63 6.39 42.06
CA THR A 148 14.33 5.07 42.62
C THR A 148 15.59 4.20 42.61
N PRO A 149 16.44 4.28 43.65
CA PRO A 149 17.65 3.46 43.74
C PRO A 149 17.32 1.97 43.78
N GLY A 150 18.09 1.16 43.03
CA GLY A 150 18.00 -0.31 43.05
C GLY A 150 17.04 -0.95 42.05
N ALA A 151 16.33 -0.16 41.23
CA ALA A 151 15.61 -0.69 40.07
C ALA A 151 16.57 -1.08 38.94
N GLU A 152 16.16 -2.03 38.09
CA GLU A 152 16.92 -2.38 36.89
C GLU A 152 17.07 -1.16 35.97
N PRO A 153 18.25 -0.93 35.35
CA PRO A 153 18.47 0.23 34.48
C PRO A 153 17.51 0.19 33.28
N PRO A 154 16.79 1.28 32.97
CA PRO A 154 15.90 1.35 31.81
C PRO A 154 16.65 1.16 30.49
N GLU A 155 17.95 1.47 30.45
CA GLU A 155 18.85 1.21 29.32
C GLU A 155 18.95 -0.28 29.01
N SER A 156 19.10 -1.14 30.04
CA SER A 156 19.21 -2.59 29.87
C SER A 156 17.92 -3.23 29.36
N HIS A 157 16.76 -2.65 29.67
CA HIS A 157 15.49 -3.07 29.09
C HIS A 157 15.40 -2.70 27.60
N LEU A 158 15.75 -1.46 27.26
CA LEU A 158 15.70 -0.99 25.88
C LEU A 158 16.68 -1.78 24.99
N GLU A 159 17.90 -2.04 25.47
CA GLU A 159 18.88 -2.86 24.75
C GLU A 159 18.37 -4.27 24.46
N ARG A 160 17.70 -4.92 25.44
CA ARG A 160 17.08 -6.24 25.22
C ARG A 160 15.94 -6.20 24.21
N GLN A 161 15.12 -5.16 24.25
CA GLN A 161 14.03 -4.97 23.29
C GLN A 161 14.56 -4.76 21.87
N LEU A 162 15.57 -3.89 21.70
CA LEU A 162 16.21 -3.66 20.40
C LEU A 162 16.93 -4.91 19.89
N ALA A 163 17.57 -5.69 20.76
CA ALA A 163 18.18 -6.95 20.38
C ALA A 163 17.14 -7.97 19.88
N ALA A 164 15.99 -8.09 20.56
CA ALA A 164 14.92 -8.97 20.13
C ALA A 164 14.32 -8.55 18.76
N LEU A 165 14.12 -7.25 18.54
CA LEU A 165 13.66 -6.72 17.26
C LEU A 165 14.68 -6.94 16.14
N HIS A 166 15.96 -6.81 16.46
CA HIS A 166 17.03 -7.11 15.51
C HIS A 166 17.07 -8.60 15.15
N GLU A 167 16.92 -9.50 16.12
CA GLU A 167 16.85 -10.94 15.87
C GLU A 167 15.65 -11.31 14.99
N GLU A 168 14.48 -10.71 15.23
CA GLU A 168 13.27 -10.92 14.42
C GLU A 168 13.51 -10.45 12.96
N ALA A 169 14.07 -9.25 12.76
CA ALA A 169 14.43 -8.75 11.43
C ALA A 169 15.53 -9.61 10.76
N ALA A 170 16.49 -10.11 11.53
CA ALA A 170 17.57 -10.96 11.01
C ALA A 170 17.05 -12.33 10.56
N ALA A 171 16.05 -12.87 11.25
CA ALA A 171 15.35 -14.09 10.85
C ALA A 171 14.63 -13.92 9.51
N ILE A 172 13.94 -12.78 9.31
CA ILE A 172 13.32 -12.45 8.01
C ILE A 172 14.39 -12.40 6.92
N ALA A 173 15.50 -11.69 7.16
CA ALA A 173 16.59 -11.60 6.19
C ALA A 173 17.20 -12.98 5.86
N ALA A 174 17.32 -13.88 6.85
CA ALA A 174 17.80 -15.24 6.64
C ALA A 174 16.84 -16.06 5.78
N ALA A 175 15.53 -16.00 6.06
CA ALA A 175 14.51 -16.70 5.28
C ALA A 175 14.50 -16.25 3.81
N LEU A 176 14.63 -14.94 3.56
CA LEU A 176 14.70 -14.39 2.20
C LEU A 176 15.96 -14.86 1.45
N ARG A 177 17.13 -14.86 2.13
CA ARG A 177 18.38 -15.38 1.53
C ARG A 177 18.29 -16.85 1.18
N GLU A 178 17.69 -17.66 2.05
CA GLU A 178 17.48 -19.09 1.78
C GLU A 178 16.57 -19.32 0.58
N ALA A 179 15.45 -18.58 0.50
CA ALA A 179 14.53 -18.67 -0.63
C ALA A 179 15.20 -18.28 -1.96
N GLU A 180 16.05 -17.25 -1.95
CA GLU A 180 16.80 -16.84 -3.14
C GLU A 180 17.89 -17.86 -3.51
N ALA A 181 18.59 -18.45 -2.53
CA ALA A 181 19.57 -19.51 -2.79
C ALA A 181 18.92 -20.73 -3.47
N ILE A 182 17.74 -21.16 -2.98
CA ILE A 182 16.96 -22.24 -3.60
C ILE A 182 16.59 -21.88 -5.04
N ARG A 183 16.15 -20.64 -5.29
CA ARG A 183 15.80 -20.17 -6.64
C ARG A 183 16.99 -20.20 -7.58
N GLN A 184 18.16 -19.77 -7.10
CA GLN A 184 19.41 -19.80 -7.87
C GLN A 184 19.85 -21.23 -8.18
N GLU A 185 19.75 -22.15 -7.23
CA GLU A 185 20.09 -23.56 -7.43
C GLU A 185 19.18 -24.20 -8.49
N ILE A 186 17.86 -23.97 -8.40
CA ILE A 186 16.88 -24.46 -9.36
C ILE A 186 17.20 -23.92 -10.77
N HIS A 187 17.46 -22.61 -10.87
CA HIS A 187 17.79 -22.00 -12.16
C HIS A 187 19.09 -22.56 -12.75
N THR A 188 20.12 -22.73 -11.91
CA THR A 188 21.40 -23.32 -12.31
C THR A 188 21.20 -24.72 -12.87
N ARG A 189 20.48 -25.58 -12.14
CA ARG A 189 20.15 -26.94 -12.59
C ARG A 189 19.39 -26.97 -13.91
N TYR A 190 18.44 -26.05 -14.11
CA TYR A 190 17.71 -25.92 -15.38
C TYR A 190 18.64 -25.54 -16.53
N VAL A 191 19.54 -24.57 -16.32
CA VAL A 191 20.48 -24.10 -17.35
C VAL A 191 21.52 -25.16 -17.70
N GLU A 192 21.99 -25.95 -16.74
CA GLU A 192 22.86 -27.09 -17.00
C GLU A 192 22.12 -28.21 -17.74
N GLY A 193 20.88 -28.50 -17.32
CA GLY A 193 20.05 -29.56 -17.90
C GLY A 193 19.63 -29.33 -19.36
N ARG A 194 19.47 -28.08 -19.81
CA ARG A 194 19.11 -27.77 -21.22
C ARG A 194 20.27 -27.89 -22.22
N GLY A 195 21.50 -27.99 -21.72
CA GLY A 195 22.72 -28.10 -22.53
C GLY A 195 23.13 -29.54 -22.85
N ASN A 196 22.49 -30.52 -22.20
CA ASN A 196 22.56 -31.95 -22.49
C ASN A 196 21.34 -32.40 -23.30
#